data_AF-A0A2E2B0N6-F1
#
_entry.id   AF-A0A2E2B0N6-F1
#
_cell.length_a   1.000
_cell.length_b   1.000
_cell.length_c   1.000
_cell.angle_alpha   90.00
_cell.angle_beta   90.00
_cell.angle_gamma   90.00
#
_symmetry.space_group_name_H-M   'P 1'
#
loop_
_entity.id
_entity.type
_entity.pdbx_description
1 polymer ?
#
loop_
_entity_poly.entity_id
_entity_poly.type
_entity_poly.pdbx_seq_one_letter_code
_entity_poly.pdbx_strand_id
1 'polypeptide(L)'
;MTPIKQKPQSSTSTRTRRDALYQALRHAIQSDQLQAGERIAPLRELAQQYDVSYSTVRHVLIDLENLGLIRREPNKHAIVIGRSQSADTDSCQSARPQQHALDRSIYILYETRDEIQSPIVNHMTEMLLEHGLRASVIGQQVTKGIEQFEALLDYWQNNPPRTVINCLRTPGLHQAIAKTCGPKTRQIGLNPNYIPPGTAMHQIDLNYQAAAQLAVEHLLAHDHQKIGVIVHRRQTNLQCDDVHYTRKRHSGHTPLILAVGHALRQNGLDHAMKIVYRNRLDDLDHSPTSRQTIEQFQDMLKQPDTPTAFIGQDFTMAYLMLAARELGLTPGKDLQIVGLGNTSWSQLFGFSSIDFGAEQIARKLIELAEMSGTLIDGTSLSISMQPQLVNRCNPGQPSGHLSHSL
;
A
#
# COMPACT_ATOMS: atom_id res chain seq x y z
N MET A 1 -45.89 20.46 26.00
CA MET A 1 -46.24 19.52 24.92
C MET A 1 -46.24 20.30 23.62
N THR A 2 -45.18 20.11 22.84
CA THR A 2 -44.92 20.84 21.59
C THR A 2 -44.58 19.76 20.56
N PRO A 3 -45.20 19.73 19.37
CA PRO A 3 -45.07 18.58 18.48
C PRO A 3 -43.70 18.58 17.81
N ILE A 4 -43.01 17.46 17.94
CA ILE A 4 -41.78 17.13 17.22
C ILE A 4 -42.12 17.02 15.73
N LYS A 5 -41.64 17.98 14.93
CA LYS A 5 -41.64 17.85 13.46
C LYS A 5 -40.66 16.75 13.07
N GLN A 6 -41.19 15.58 12.73
CA GLN A 6 -40.46 14.53 12.04
C GLN A 6 -40.00 15.05 10.67
N LYS A 7 -38.70 15.02 10.44
CA LYS A 7 -38.07 15.30 9.15
C LYS A 7 -38.18 14.00 8.31
N PRO A 8 -38.64 14.04 7.06
CA PRO A 8 -38.76 12.84 6.25
C PRO A 8 -37.35 12.27 5.95
N GLN A 9 -37.18 10.98 6.23
CA GLN A 9 -36.05 10.19 5.75
C GLN A 9 -36.20 9.97 4.24
N SER A 10 -35.33 10.58 3.45
CA SER A 10 -35.14 10.26 2.04
C SER A 10 -33.66 9.98 1.78
N SER A 11 -33.21 8.76 2.10
CA SER A 11 -31.91 8.25 1.65
C SER A 11 -32.08 7.58 0.29
N THR A 12 -32.07 8.36 -0.78
CA THR A 12 -31.90 7.84 -2.14
C THR A 12 -30.42 8.06 -2.48
N SER A 13 -29.61 7.02 -2.35
CA SER A 13 -28.19 7.10 -2.71
C SER A 13 -28.08 7.45 -4.20
N THR A 14 -27.46 8.57 -4.51
CA THR A 14 -27.11 8.95 -5.88
C THR A 14 -26.17 7.88 -6.44
N ARG A 15 -26.70 6.91 -7.21
CA ARG A 15 -25.92 5.87 -7.89
C ARG A 15 -24.94 6.57 -8.82
N THR A 16 -23.64 6.32 -8.68
CA THR A 16 -22.66 6.86 -9.61
C THR A 16 -22.86 6.22 -10.99
N ARG A 17 -22.55 6.94 -12.08
CA ARG A 17 -22.69 6.40 -13.45
C ARG A 17 -21.85 5.15 -13.69
N ARG A 18 -20.71 5.03 -12.99
CA ARG A 18 -19.89 3.81 -12.93
C ARG A 18 -20.69 2.63 -12.36
N ASP A 19 -21.34 2.83 -11.22
CA ASP A 19 -22.14 1.78 -10.58
C ASP A 19 -23.32 1.38 -11.46
N ALA A 20 -23.93 2.33 -12.16
CA ALA A 20 -25.00 2.06 -13.11
C ALA A 20 -24.52 1.18 -14.28
N LEU A 21 -23.37 1.49 -14.89
CA LEU A 21 -22.76 0.67 -15.95
C LEU A 21 -22.42 -0.74 -15.45
N TYR A 22 -21.76 -0.84 -14.28
CA TYR A 22 -21.39 -2.13 -13.68
C TYR A 22 -22.62 -3.00 -13.41
N GLN A 23 -23.67 -2.44 -12.80
CA GLN A 23 -24.89 -3.18 -12.50
C GLN A 23 -25.67 -3.54 -13.76
N ALA A 24 -25.68 -2.70 -14.79
CA ALA A 24 -26.33 -3.00 -16.06
C ALA A 24 -25.69 -4.19 -16.78
N LEU A 25 -24.35 -4.19 -16.92
CA LEU A 25 -23.63 -5.29 -17.55
C LEU A 25 -23.73 -6.58 -16.74
N ARG A 26 -23.61 -6.48 -15.41
CA ARG A 26 -23.79 -7.62 -14.52
C ARG A 26 -25.20 -8.20 -14.63
N HIS A 27 -26.23 -7.35 -14.65
CA HIS A 27 -27.61 -7.80 -14.79
C HIS A 27 -27.84 -8.45 -16.16
N ALA A 28 -27.34 -7.88 -17.25
CA ALA A 28 -27.48 -8.44 -18.59
C ALA A 28 -26.83 -9.83 -18.73
N ILE A 29 -25.69 -10.06 -18.08
CA ILE A 29 -25.04 -11.38 -18.01
C ILE A 29 -25.84 -12.34 -17.12
N GLN A 30 -26.42 -11.85 -16.02
CA GLN A 30 -27.17 -12.68 -15.07
C GLN A 30 -28.59 -13.03 -15.52
N SER A 31 -29.18 -12.22 -16.40
CA SER A 31 -30.52 -12.42 -16.97
C SER A 31 -30.48 -13.09 -18.34
N ASP A 32 -29.33 -13.61 -18.76
CA ASP A 32 -29.07 -14.22 -20.08
C ASP A 32 -29.41 -13.32 -21.28
N GLN A 33 -29.47 -11.99 -21.07
CA GLN A 33 -29.55 -11.01 -22.15
C GLN A 33 -28.24 -10.92 -22.94
N LEU A 34 -27.12 -11.23 -22.31
CA LEU A 34 -25.84 -11.50 -22.96
C LEU A 34 -25.45 -12.95 -22.71
N GLN A 35 -25.44 -13.75 -23.78
CA GLN A 35 -25.23 -15.19 -23.69
C GLN A 35 -23.76 -15.56 -23.50
N ALA A 36 -23.52 -16.74 -22.94
CA ALA A 36 -22.20 -17.34 -22.87
C ALA A 36 -21.54 -17.41 -24.27
N GLY A 37 -20.35 -16.87 -24.42
CA GLY A 37 -19.65 -16.79 -25.71
C GLY A 37 -20.01 -15.55 -26.55
N GLU A 38 -20.98 -14.74 -26.12
CA GLU A 38 -21.34 -13.49 -26.78
C GLU A 38 -20.30 -12.39 -26.51
N ARG A 39 -20.11 -11.53 -27.51
CA ARG A 39 -19.16 -10.42 -27.44
C ARG A 39 -19.81 -9.23 -26.77
N ILE A 40 -19.12 -8.68 -25.78
CA ILE A 40 -19.47 -7.41 -25.17
C ILE A 40 -19.09 -6.29 -26.14
N ALA A 41 -19.94 -5.27 -26.20
CA ALA A 41 -19.72 -4.10 -27.04
C ALA A 41 -18.32 -3.48 -26.82
N PRO A 42 -17.67 -2.95 -27.87
CA PRO A 42 -16.40 -2.26 -27.78
C PRO A 42 -16.39 -1.13 -26.74
N LEU A 43 -15.23 -0.86 -26.14
CA LEU A 43 -15.08 0.15 -25.08
C LEU A 43 -15.63 1.53 -25.48
N ARG A 44 -15.46 1.91 -26.75
CA ARG A 44 -15.94 3.18 -27.31
C ARG A 44 -17.46 3.27 -27.32
N GLU A 45 -18.13 2.18 -27.66
CA GLU A 45 -19.59 2.11 -27.71
C GLU A 45 -20.17 2.11 -26.30
N LEU A 46 -19.58 1.35 -25.37
CA LEU A 46 -19.99 1.37 -23.96
C LEU A 46 -19.78 2.73 -23.29
N ALA A 47 -18.68 3.42 -23.61
CA ALA A 47 -18.41 4.76 -23.08
C ALA A 47 -19.47 5.77 -23.55
N GLN A 48 -19.85 5.70 -24.83
CA GLN A 48 -20.88 6.56 -25.41
C GLN A 48 -22.29 6.20 -24.92
N GLN A 49 -22.62 4.91 -24.81
CA GLN A 49 -23.95 4.44 -24.40
C GLN A 49 -24.27 4.80 -22.94
N TYR A 50 -23.28 4.78 -22.05
CA TYR A 50 -23.47 5.00 -20.62
C TYR A 50 -22.96 6.36 -20.12
N ASP A 51 -22.51 7.24 -21.03
CA ASP A 51 -21.97 8.57 -20.73
C ASP A 51 -20.89 8.56 -19.63
N VAL A 52 -19.87 7.72 -19.84
CA VAL A 52 -18.72 7.55 -18.94
C VAL A 52 -17.39 7.59 -19.70
N SER A 53 -16.30 7.90 -19.00
CA SER A 53 -14.97 7.89 -19.61
C SER A 53 -14.53 6.48 -20.04
N TYR A 54 -13.68 6.39 -21.06
CA TYR A 54 -13.03 5.12 -21.46
C TYR A 54 -12.32 4.41 -20.30
N SER A 55 -11.65 5.17 -19.42
CA SER A 55 -11.00 4.62 -18.24
C SER A 55 -12.02 3.95 -17.31
N THR A 56 -13.21 4.55 -17.13
CA THR A 56 -14.29 3.99 -16.32
C THR A 56 -14.81 2.67 -16.89
N VAL A 57 -15.06 2.61 -18.20
CA VAL A 57 -15.45 1.35 -18.88
C VAL A 57 -14.38 0.28 -18.73
N ARG A 58 -13.11 0.65 -18.90
CA ARG A 58 -11.97 -0.27 -18.75
C ARG A 58 -11.93 -0.87 -17.35
N HIS A 59 -12.11 -0.04 -16.32
CA HIS A 59 -12.16 -0.48 -14.92
C HIS A 59 -13.36 -1.40 -14.65
N VAL A 60 -14.56 -1.04 -15.11
CA VAL A 60 -15.76 -1.88 -14.92
C VAL A 60 -15.58 -3.26 -15.56
N LEU A 61 -15.01 -3.33 -16.77
CA LEU A 61 -14.73 -4.59 -17.42
C LEU A 61 -13.60 -5.38 -16.73
N ILE A 62 -12.61 -4.73 -16.10
CA ILE A 62 -11.63 -5.41 -15.23
C ILE A 62 -12.34 -6.01 -14.01
N ASP A 63 -13.25 -5.26 -13.39
CA ASP A 63 -14.01 -5.74 -12.23
C ASP A 63 -14.87 -6.97 -12.60
N LEU A 64 -15.52 -6.97 -13.78
CA LEU A 64 -16.30 -8.10 -14.28
C LEU A 64 -15.42 -9.31 -14.67
N GLU A 65 -14.21 -9.07 -15.18
CA GLU A 65 -13.23 -10.11 -15.51
C GLU A 65 -12.68 -10.76 -14.23
N ASN A 66 -12.39 -9.97 -13.20
CA ASN A 66 -11.99 -10.45 -11.88
C ASN A 66 -13.06 -11.32 -11.20
N LEU A 67 -14.34 -11.04 -11.50
CA LEU A 67 -15.47 -11.83 -11.02
C LEU A 67 -15.74 -13.08 -11.87
N GLY A 68 -14.95 -13.32 -12.90
CA GLY A 68 -15.08 -14.49 -13.78
C GLY A 68 -16.32 -14.46 -14.66
N LEU A 69 -16.96 -13.30 -14.83
CA LEU A 69 -18.15 -13.14 -15.66
C LEU A 69 -17.81 -12.95 -17.14
N ILE A 70 -16.59 -12.46 -17.42
CA ILE A 70 -16.13 -12.14 -18.77
C ILE A 70 -14.64 -12.53 -18.91
N ARG A 71 -14.18 -12.78 -20.14
CA ARG A 71 -12.76 -12.97 -20.49
C ARG A 71 -12.36 -11.99 -21.57
N ARG A 72 -11.17 -11.41 -21.48
CA ARG A 72 -10.57 -10.65 -22.57
C ARG A 72 -9.55 -11.47 -23.34
N GLU A 73 -9.63 -11.40 -24.67
CA GLU A 73 -8.57 -11.88 -25.55
C GLU A 73 -7.62 -10.71 -25.89
N PRO A 74 -6.28 -10.87 -25.82
CA PRO A 74 -5.34 -9.81 -26.18
C PRO A 74 -5.58 -9.31 -27.60
N ASN A 75 -5.69 -7.98 -27.78
CA ASN A 75 -6.03 -7.31 -29.04
C ASN A 75 -7.40 -7.70 -29.64
N LYS A 76 -8.33 -8.21 -28.82
CA LYS A 76 -9.66 -8.67 -29.23
C LYS A 76 -10.74 -8.31 -28.20
N HIS A 77 -12.00 -8.51 -28.60
CA HIS A 77 -13.22 -8.20 -27.86
C HIS A 77 -13.32 -8.95 -26.51
N ALA A 78 -14.10 -8.41 -25.57
CA ALA A 78 -14.44 -9.11 -24.33
C ALA A 78 -15.60 -10.08 -24.56
N ILE A 79 -15.54 -11.29 -24.00
CA ILE A 79 -16.51 -12.37 -24.22
C ILE A 79 -17.13 -12.78 -22.88
N VAL A 80 -18.44 -12.99 -22.84
CA VAL A 80 -19.16 -13.44 -21.63
C VAL A 80 -18.88 -14.91 -21.34
N ILE A 81 -18.53 -15.23 -20.09
CA ILE A 81 -18.36 -16.59 -19.60
C ILE A 81 -19.69 -17.02 -18.97
N GLY A 82 -20.38 -17.97 -19.59
CA GLY A 82 -21.66 -18.47 -19.09
C GLY A 82 -21.58 -19.07 -17.69
N ARG A 83 -22.71 -19.08 -16.98
CA ARG A 83 -22.88 -19.93 -15.78
C ARG A 83 -22.58 -21.37 -16.16
N SER A 84 -21.64 -22.01 -15.45
CA SER A 84 -21.36 -23.44 -15.60
C SER A 84 -22.65 -24.25 -15.52
N GLN A 85 -23.08 -24.82 -16.64
CA GLN A 85 -23.80 -26.07 -16.62
C GLN A 85 -22.83 -27.14 -16.12
N SER A 86 -22.95 -27.44 -14.84
CA SER A 86 -22.42 -28.65 -14.23
C SER A 86 -23.61 -29.58 -13.95
N ALA A 87 -23.90 -30.49 -14.88
CA ALA A 87 -24.38 -31.86 -14.65
C ALA A 87 -24.86 -32.50 -15.98
N ASP A 88 -24.34 -33.70 -16.25
CA ASP A 88 -24.83 -34.78 -17.13
C ASP A 88 -24.92 -34.48 -18.65
N THR A 89 -24.07 -35.05 -19.53
CA THR A 89 -24.02 -36.50 -19.81
C THR A 89 -22.67 -36.91 -20.44
N ASP A 90 -22.27 -38.16 -20.16
CA ASP A 90 -21.06 -38.92 -20.50
C ASP A 90 -20.36 -38.69 -21.86
N SER A 91 -19.04 -38.46 -21.85
CA SER A 91 -18.04 -39.54 -22.00
C SER A 91 -16.60 -39.04 -22.30
N CYS A 92 -15.64 -39.71 -21.67
CA CYS A 92 -14.22 -39.84 -22.00
C CYS A 92 -13.28 -38.61 -21.96
N GLN A 93 -12.48 -38.61 -20.88
CA GLN A 93 -11.04 -38.29 -20.85
C GLN A 93 -10.62 -36.84 -21.12
N SER A 94 -10.57 -36.03 -20.05
CA SER A 94 -9.45 -35.09 -19.76
C SER A 94 -9.70 -34.30 -18.46
N ALA A 95 -9.82 -35.01 -17.33
CA ALA A 95 -9.80 -34.38 -16.03
C ALA A 95 -8.38 -33.92 -15.68
N ARG A 96 -7.99 -32.67 -16.01
CA ARG A 96 -6.80 -31.99 -15.45
C ARG A 96 -6.60 -30.45 -15.65
N PRO A 97 -7.60 -29.55 -15.88
CA PRO A 97 -7.31 -28.11 -15.85
C PRO A 97 -7.44 -27.43 -14.47
N GLN A 98 -8.31 -27.90 -13.57
CA GLN A 98 -8.67 -27.15 -12.35
C GLN A 98 -7.70 -27.32 -11.16
N GLN A 99 -7.07 -28.49 -11.00
CA GLN A 99 -6.12 -28.72 -9.90
C GLN A 99 -4.78 -27.99 -10.09
N HIS A 100 -4.32 -27.78 -11.34
CA HIS A 100 -3.09 -27.02 -11.61
C HIS A 100 -3.25 -25.50 -11.42
N ALA A 101 -4.47 -24.97 -11.48
CA ALA A 101 -4.74 -23.54 -11.30
C ALA A 101 -4.68 -23.08 -9.84
N LEU A 102 -5.01 -23.97 -8.90
CA LEU A 102 -4.93 -23.72 -7.45
C LEU A 102 -3.49 -23.79 -6.92
N ASP A 103 -2.61 -24.52 -7.60
CA ASP A 103 -1.21 -24.76 -7.21
C ASP A 103 -0.26 -23.55 -7.44
N ARG A 104 -0.80 -22.42 -7.91
CA ARG A 104 -0.04 -21.22 -8.30
C ARG A 104 -0.68 -19.88 -7.91
N SER A 105 -1.70 -19.88 -7.03
CA SER A 105 -2.35 -18.64 -6.61
C SER A 105 -1.52 -17.92 -5.53
N ILE A 106 -1.10 -16.68 -5.84
CA ILE A 106 -0.39 -15.80 -4.91
C ILE A 106 -1.29 -14.60 -4.61
N TYR A 107 -1.50 -14.32 -3.33
CA TYR A 107 -2.22 -13.12 -2.90
C TYR A 107 -1.27 -12.13 -2.26
N ILE A 108 -1.37 -10.86 -2.66
CA ILE A 108 -0.56 -9.76 -2.13
C ILE A 108 -1.51 -8.80 -1.43
N LEU A 109 -1.35 -8.66 -0.12
CA LEU A 109 -2.14 -7.73 0.71
C LEU A 109 -1.26 -6.51 1.03
N TYR A 110 -1.71 -5.30 0.70
CA TYR A 110 -0.91 -4.09 0.93
C TYR A 110 -1.75 -2.84 1.21
N GLU A 111 -1.13 -1.82 1.80
CA GLU A 111 -1.79 -0.55 2.08
C GLU A 111 -1.65 0.39 0.87
N THR A 112 -2.79 0.83 0.30
CA THR A 112 -2.82 1.60 -0.96
C THR A 112 -2.18 2.99 -0.88
N ARG A 113 -1.92 3.48 0.32
CA ARG A 113 -1.33 4.80 0.59
C ARG A 113 0.07 4.75 1.17
N ASP A 114 0.65 3.55 1.32
CA ASP A 114 2.03 3.41 1.74
C ASP A 114 2.95 3.50 0.53
N GLU A 115 3.67 4.61 0.44
CA GLU A 115 4.55 4.91 -0.70
C GLU A 115 5.80 4.06 -0.77
N ILE A 116 6.19 3.41 0.34
CA ILE A 116 7.30 2.46 0.34
C ILE A 116 6.81 1.11 -0.21
N GLN A 117 5.57 0.71 0.10
CA GLN A 117 5.01 -0.55 -0.35
C GLN A 117 4.60 -0.53 -1.82
N SER A 118 4.08 0.58 -2.33
CA SER A 118 3.56 0.63 -3.70
C SER A 118 4.62 0.26 -4.77
N PRO A 119 5.86 0.80 -4.74
CA PRO A 119 6.92 0.38 -5.67
C PRO A 119 7.27 -1.10 -5.56
N ILE A 120 7.29 -1.65 -4.34
CA ILE A 120 7.56 -3.09 -4.10
C ILE A 120 6.47 -3.94 -4.75
N VAL A 121 5.20 -3.58 -4.55
CA VAL A 121 4.05 -4.30 -5.13
C VAL A 121 4.03 -4.22 -6.64
N ASN A 122 4.41 -3.08 -7.22
CA ASN A 122 4.52 -2.92 -8.67
C ASN A 122 5.58 -3.87 -9.24
N HIS A 123 6.80 -3.85 -8.69
CA HIS A 123 7.87 -4.76 -9.11
C HIS A 123 7.48 -6.23 -8.91
N MET A 124 6.82 -6.58 -7.80
CA MET A 124 6.31 -7.95 -7.61
C MET A 124 5.31 -8.34 -8.70
N THR A 125 4.38 -7.47 -9.04
CA THR A 125 3.35 -7.74 -10.04
C THR A 125 3.97 -7.94 -11.43
N GLU A 126 4.93 -7.09 -11.80
CA GLU A 126 5.69 -7.21 -13.05
C GLU A 126 6.44 -8.55 -13.12
N MET A 127 7.24 -8.87 -12.10
CA MET A 127 8.01 -10.11 -12.08
C MET A 127 7.12 -11.37 -12.03
N LEU A 128 6.03 -11.37 -11.27
CA LEU A 128 5.11 -12.52 -11.21
C LEU A 128 4.43 -12.77 -12.56
N LEU A 129 4.08 -11.73 -13.31
CA LEU A 129 3.56 -11.85 -14.67
C LEU A 129 4.59 -12.48 -15.61
N GLU A 130 5.86 -12.08 -15.53
CA GLU A 130 6.95 -12.68 -16.31
C GLU A 130 7.17 -14.17 -16.00
N HIS A 131 6.96 -14.59 -14.75
CA HIS A 131 7.07 -15.99 -14.30
C HIS A 131 5.80 -16.81 -14.59
N GLY A 132 4.78 -16.21 -15.22
CA GLY A 132 3.52 -16.88 -15.54
C GLY A 132 2.68 -17.25 -14.31
N LEU A 133 2.93 -16.58 -13.17
CA LEU A 133 2.20 -16.77 -11.92
C LEU A 133 1.00 -15.83 -11.86
N ARG A 134 -0.12 -16.31 -11.29
CA ARG A 134 -1.32 -15.49 -11.09
C ARG A 134 -1.26 -14.85 -9.71
N ALA A 135 -1.04 -13.54 -9.70
CA ALA A 135 -1.10 -12.71 -8.51
C ALA A 135 -2.46 -12.01 -8.38
N SER A 136 -3.09 -12.11 -7.21
CA SER A 136 -4.24 -11.29 -6.83
C SER A 136 -3.79 -10.24 -5.83
N VAL A 137 -3.78 -8.98 -6.28
CA VAL A 137 -3.33 -7.84 -5.49
C VAL A 137 -4.55 -7.20 -4.82
N ILE A 138 -4.58 -7.21 -3.49
CA ILE A 138 -5.67 -6.67 -2.67
C ILE A 138 -5.13 -5.47 -1.90
N GLY A 139 -5.44 -4.28 -2.42
CA GLY A 139 -5.15 -3.01 -1.76
C GLY A 139 -6.25 -2.66 -0.76
N GLN A 140 -5.87 -2.33 0.47
CA GLN A 140 -6.81 -1.90 1.51
C GLN A 140 -6.35 -0.59 2.16
N GLN A 141 -7.32 0.18 2.64
CA GLN A 141 -7.06 1.21 3.64
C GLN A 141 -7.30 0.58 5.01
N VAL A 142 -6.30 0.60 5.90
CA VAL A 142 -6.42 -0.03 7.23
C VAL A 142 -7.29 0.84 8.13
N THR A 143 -8.60 0.78 7.92
CA THR A 143 -9.61 1.60 8.63
C THR A 143 -10.49 0.78 9.56
N LYS A 144 -10.70 -0.52 9.28
CA LYS A 144 -11.65 -1.38 10.01
C LYS A 144 -11.01 -2.65 10.59
N GLY A 145 -9.71 -2.61 10.88
CA GLY A 145 -9.02 -3.74 11.53
C GLY A 145 -9.09 -5.03 10.70
N ILE A 146 -9.37 -6.16 11.35
CA ILE A 146 -9.40 -7.48 10.70
C ILE A 146 -10.75 -7.77 10.01
N GLU A 147 -11.83 -7.14 10.44
CA GLU A 147 -13.20 -7.36 9.95
C GLU A 147 -13.32 -7.13 8.43
N GLN A 148 -12.54 -6.19 7.90
CA GLN A 148 -12.48 -5.92 6.46
C GLN A 148 -12.00 -7.10 5.60
N PHE A 149 -11.41 -8.13 6.22
CA PHE A 149 -10.94 -9.35 5.56
C PHE A 149 -11.90 -10.53 5.69
N GLU A 150 -13.02 -10.42 6.40
CA GLU A 150 -13.93 -11.54 6.66
C GLU A 150 -14.37 -12.24 5.37
N ALA A 151 -14.88 -11.50 4.39
CA ALA A 151 -15.30 -12.06 3.11
C ALA A 151 -14.15 -12.76 2.33
N LEU A 152 -12.92 -12.25 2.47
CA LEU A 152 -11.74 -12.86 1.86
C LEU A 152 -11.35 -14.15 2.58
N LEU A 153 -11.37 -14.14 3.91
CA LEU A 153 -11.09 -15.30 4.74
C LEU A 153 -12.14 -16.40 4.49
N ASP A 154 -13.42 -16.07 4.42
CA ASP A 154 -14.49 -17.02 4.09
C ASP A 154 -14.30 -17.66 2.71
N TYR A 155 -13.87 -16.88 1.72
CA TYR A 155 -13.51 -17.42 0.41
C TYR A 155 -12.33 -18.40 0.49
N TRP A 156 -11.29 -18.06 1.26
CA TRP A 156 -10.09 -18.88 1.44
C TRP A 156 -10.32 -20.16 2.26
N GLN A 157 -11.39 -20.27 3.05
CA GLN A 157 -11.75 -21.53 3.72
C GLN A 157 -11.95 -22.66 2.69
N ASN A 158 -12.55 -22.34 1.55
CA ASN A 158 -12.83 -23.30 0.48
C ASN A 158 -11.79 -23.27 -0.64
N ASN A 159 -11.03 -22.18 -0.75
CA ASN A 159 -10.06 -21.95 -1.82
C ASN A 159 -8.75 -21.38 -1.23
N PRO A 160 -8.01 -22.16 -0.41
CA PRO A 160 -6.81 -21.66 0.24
C PRO A 160 -5.74 -21.32 -0.82
N PRO A 161 -5.11 -20.14 -0.75
CA PRO A 161 -4.08 -19.76 -1.68
C PRO A 161 -2.78 -20.54 -1.41
N ARG A 162 -1.94 -20.70 -2.43
CA ARG A 162 -0.60 -21.29 -2.22
C ARG A 162 0.26 -20.36 -1.36
N THR A 163 0.22 -19.06 -1.62
CA THR A 163 1.02 -18.08 -0.89
C THR A 163 0.25 -16.81 -0.62
N VAL A 164 0.40 -16.29 0.59
CA VAL A 164 -0.06 -14.95 0.97
C VAL A 164 1.15 -14.12 1.37
N ILE A 165 1.38 -13.05 0.62
CA ILE A 165 2.35 -11.99 0.94
C ILE A 165 1.58 -10.89 1.65
N ASN A 166 1.84 -10.73 2.94
CA ASN A 166 1.19 -9.76 3.80
C ASN A 166 2.10 -8.57 4.08
N CYS A 167 1.85 -7.45 3.40
CA CYS A 167 2.49 -6.16 3.64
C CYS A 167 1.69 -5.28 4.62
N LEU A 168 0.55 -5.78 5.12
CA LEU A 168 -0.31 -5.04 6.02
C LEU A 168 0.13 -5.16 7.47
N ARG A 169 -0.10 -4.06 8.19
CA ARG A 169 0.19 -3.92 9.62
C ARG A 169 -1.02 -4.24 10.51
N THR A 170 -2.01 -4.97 9.98
CA THR A 170 -3.26 -5.33 10.67
C THR A 170 -3.00 -6.37 11.77
N PRO A 171 -3.27 -6.05 13.05
CA PRO A 171 -3.14 -7.02 14.14
C PRO A 171 -4.03 -8.24 13.91
N GLY A 172 -3.56 -9.44 14.26
CA GLY A 172 -4.37 -10.66 14.15
C GLY A 172 -4.44 -11.27 12.75
N LEU A 173 -4.08 -10.53 11.69
CA LEU A 173 -4.34 -10.95 10.30
C LEU A 173 -3.60 -12.24 9.93
N HIS A 174 -2.32 -12.37 10.29
CA HIS A 174 -1.56 -13.58 10.00
C HIS A 174 -2.08 -14.81 10.78
N GLN A 175 -2.55 -14.64 12.03
CA GLN A 175 -3.20 -15.73 12.76
C GLN A 175 -4.52 -16.14 12.09
N ALA A 176 -5.32 -15.17 11.63
CA ALA A 176 -6.54 -15.46 10.90
C ALA A 176 -6.26 -16.20 9.60
N ILE A 177 -5.25 -15.77 8.82
CA ILE A 177 -4.81 -16.48 7.61
C ILE A 177 -4.38 -17.92 7.95
N ALA A 178 -3.55 -18.09 8.98
CA ALA A 178 -3.08 -19.41 9.41
C ALA A 178 -4.25 -20.33 9.81
N LYS A 179 -5.20 -19.81 10.59
CA LYS A 179 -6.38 -20.55 11.05
C LYS A 179 -7.29 -20.93 9.90
N THR A 180 -7.49 -20.03 8.95
CA THR A 180 -8.40 -20.21 7.81
C THR A 180 -7.84 -21.13 6.73
N CYS A 181 -6.58 -20.93 6.34
CA CYS A 181 -5.99 -21.60 5.18
C CYS A 181 -5.19 -22.86 5.54
N GLY A 182 -4.82 -23.00 6.82
CA GLY A 182 -4.03 -24.13 7.32
C GLY A 182 -2.55 -24.11 6.88
N PRO A 183 -1.80 -25.19 7.18
CA PRO A 183 -0.34 -25.22 7.01
C PRO A 183 0.14 -25.31 5.56
N LYS A 184 -0.77 -25.54 4.60
CA LYS A 184 -0.43 -25.61 3.17
C LYS A 184 -0.27 -24.23 2.54
N THR A 185 -0.83 -23.20 3.16
CA THR A 185 -0.69 -21.83 2.69
C THR A 185 0.55 -21.21 3.29
N ARG A 186 1.51 -20.90 2.42
CA ARG A 186 2.73 -20.20 2.81
C ARG A 186 2.42 -18.74 3.13
N GLN A 187 2.90 -18.27 4.27
CA GLN A 187 2.78 -16.88 4.67
C GLN A 187 4.13 -16.20 4.64
N ILE A 188 4.17 -15.01 4.05
CA ILE A 188 5.35 -14.16 3.96
C ILE A 188 4.96 -12.77 4.44
N GLY A 189 5.61 -12.26 5.49
CA GLY A 189 5.40 -10.91 5.99
C GLY A 189 6.41 -9.91 5.42
N LEU A 190 5.94 -8.75 4.97
CA LEU A 190 6.80 -7.59 4.72
C LEU A 190 6.66 -6.61 5.89
N ASN A 191 7.76 -6.46 6.64
CA ASN A 191 7.85 -5.61 7.83
C ASN A 191 6.69 -5.84 8.83
N PRO A 192 6.49 -7.08 9.31
CA PRO A 192 5.40 -7.40 10.22
C PRO A 192 5.60 -6.69 11.57
N ASN A 193 4.53 -6.10 12.11
CA ASN A 193 4.58 -5.41 13.41
C ASN A 193 4.92 -6.34 14.58
N TYR A 194 4.52 -7.61 14.46
CA TYR A 194 4.69 -8.62 15.49
C TYR A 194 4.46 -10.00 14.89
N ILE A 195 5.40 -10.91 15.13
CA ILE A 195 5.24 -12.34 14.88
C ILE A 195 5.22 -13.05 16.23
N PRO A 196 4.13 -13.73 16.59
CA PRO A 196 4.09 -14.58 17.77
C PRO A 196 5.19 -15.64 17.69
N PRO A 197 5.90 -15.92 18.80
CA PRO A 197 6.85 -17.03 18.86
C PRO A 197 6.20 -18.34 18.38
N GLY A 198 6.91 -19.11 17.55
CA GLY A 198 6.42 -20.37 17.01
C GLY A 198 5.54 -20.25 15.75
N THR A 199 5.34 -19.04 15.21
CA THR A 199 4.67 -18.87 13.91
C THR A 199 5.62 -19.27 12.78
N ALA A 200 5.24 -20.26 11.98
CA ALA A 200 5.93 -20.64 10.75
C ALA A 200 5.60 -19.63 9.63
N MET A 201 6.35 -18.52 9.58
CA MET A 201 6.15 -17.45 8.61
C MET A 201 7.51 -16.88 8.19
N HIS A 202 7.74 -16.77 6.88
CA HIS A 202 8.90 -16.06 6.37
C HIS A 202 8.67 -14.55 6.50
N GLN A 203 9.73 -13.77 6.68
CA GLN A 203 9.64 -12.33 6.78
C GLN A 203 10.80 -11.61 6.09
N ILE A 204 10.47 -10.45 5.54
CA ILE A 204 11.44 -9.46 5.09
C ILE A 204 11.26 -8.20 5.92
N ASP A 205 12.32 -7.79 6.62
CA ASP A 205 12.33 -6.63 7.50
C ASP A 205 13.03 -5.45 6.83
N LEU A 206 12.39 -4.29 6.87
CA LEU A 206 13.03 -3.03 6.46
C LEU A 206 13.90 -2.57 7.63
N ASN A 207 15.22 -2.51 7.43
CA ASN A 207 16.14 -2.13 8.50
C ASN A 207 16.09 -0.63 8.79
N TYR A 208 15.06 -0.20 9.53
CA TYR A 208 14.87 1.19 9.94
C TYR A 208 16.01 1.70 10.84
N GLN A 209 16.73 0.81 11.54
CA GLN A 209 17.87 1.20 12.35
C GLN A 209 19.03 1.69 11.47
N ALA A 210 19.41 0.90 10.46
CA ALA A 210 20.41 1.31 9.48
C ALA A 210 19.94 2.54 8.68
N ALA A 211 18.66 2.59 8.29
CA ALA A 211 18.10 3.73 7.57
C ALA A 211 18.21 5.04 8.37
N ALA A 212 17.87 5.00 9.66
CA ALA A 212 17.98 6.16 10.53
C ALA A 212 19.45 6.55 10.77
N GLN A 213 20.35 5.58 10.90
CA GLN A 213 21.78 5.86 11.05
C GLN A 213 22.31 6.63 9.83
N LEU A 214 22.06 6.12 8.62
CA LEU A 214 22.45 6.77 7.37
C LEU A 214 21.87 8.19 7.25
N ALA A 215 20.60 8.37 7.60
CA ALA A 215 19.95 9.67 7.55
C ALA A 215 20.53 10.66 8.57
N VAL A 216 20.77 10.22 9.81
CA VAL A 216 21.38 11.05 10.85
C VAL A 216 22.81 11.42 10.48
N GLU A 217 23.65 10.46 10.12
CA GLU A 217 25.03 10.70 9.72
C GLU A 217 25.12 11.69 8.55
N HIS A 218 24.24 11.56 7.56
CA HIS A 218 24.16 12.52 6.47
C HIS A 218 23.85 13.95 6.96
N LEU A 219 22.91 14.10 7.88
CA LEU A 219 22.55 15.41 8.43
C LEU A 219 23.64 15.99 9.33
N LEU A 220 24.29 15.16 10.16
CA LEU A 220 25.41 15.59 11.01
C LEU A 220 26.62 16.02 10.18
N ALA A 221 26.89 15.35 9.05
CA ALA A 221 27.94 15.74 8.11
C ALA A 221 27.71 17.10 7.44
N HIS A 222 26.50 17.65 7.54
CA HIS A 222 26.13 19.01 7.10
C HIS A 222 25.91 19.95 8.30
N ASP A 223 26.57 19.67 9.43
CA ASP A 223 26.59 20.48 10.65
C ASP A 223 25.22 20.67 11.35
N HIS A 224 24.22 19.84 11.04
CA HIS A 224 22.92 19.93 11.70
C HIS A 224 22.93 19.23 13.06
N GLN A 225 22.69 19.98 14.13
CA GLN A 225 22.71 19.47 15.52
C GLN A 225 21.30 19.28 16.13
N LYS A 226 20.26 19.77 15.45
CA LYS A 226 18.85 19.59 15.84
C LYS A 226 18.08 19.01 14.66
N ILE A 227 17.49 17.82 14.85
CA ILE A 227 16.81 17.07 13.81
C ILE A 227 15.32 16.92 14.14
N GLY A 228 14.48 17.35 13.21
CA GLY A 228 13.05 17.11 13.21
C GLY A 228 12.71 15.75 12.62
N VAL A 229 11.90 14.95 13.31
CA VAL A 229 11.39 13.67 12.79
C VAL A 229 9.91 13.82 12.55
N ILE A 230 9.50 13.82 11.28
CA ILE A 230 8.10 14.06 10.90
C ILE A 230 7.37 12.73 10.75
N VAL A 231 6.32 12.55 11.54
CA VAL A 231 5.54 11.31 11.65
C VAL A 231 4.06 11.59 11.76
N HIS A 232 3.21 10.66 11.33
CA HIS A 232 1.77 10.82 11.53
C HIS A 232 1.38 10.69 13.01
N ARG A 233 0.34 11.44 13.39
CA ARG A 233 -0.27 11.46 14.71
C ARG A 233 -0.85 10.07 14.98
N ARG A 234 -0.59 9.59 16.19
CA ARG A 234 -1.11 8.30 16.65
C ARG A 234 -2.62 8.42 16.82
N GLN A 235 -3.39 7.59 16.11
CA GLN A 235 -4.80 7.40 16.43
C GLN A 235 -4.88 6.46 17.63
N THR A 236 -5.24 7.00 18.79
CA THR A 236 -5.42 6.22 20.03
C THR A 236 -6.82 5.60 20.16
N ASN A 237 -7.70 5.83 19.19
CA ASN A 237 -9.13 5.50 19.25
C ASN A 237 -9.51 4.20 18.53
N LEU A 238 -8.55 3.31 18.25
CA LEU A 238 -8.93 1.95 17.83
C LEU A 238 -9.60 1.28 19.04
N GLN A 239 -10.92 1.12 18.97
CA GLN A 239 -11.70 0.24 19.85
C GLN A 239 -11.24 -1.19 19.59
N CYS A 240 -10.12 -1.55 20.19
CA CYS A 240 -9.64 -2.92 20.26
C CYS A 240 -9.50 -3.21 21.75
N ASP A 241 -10.22 -4.21 22.23
CA ASP A 241 -10.23 -4.63 23.64
C ASP A 241 -8.85 -5.10 24.15
N ASP A 242 -7.85 -5.16 23.26
CA ASP A 242 -6.45 -5.40 23.60
C ASP A 242 -5.71 -4.07 23.90
N VAL A 243 -6.16 -3.42 24.98
CA VAL A 243 -5.86 -2.02 25.34
C VAL A 243 -4.39 -1.77 25.73
N HIS A 244 -3.64 -2.83 26.06
CA HIS A 244 -2.22 -2.71 26.45
C HIS A 244 -1.23 -2.91 25.30
N TYR A 245 -1.56 -3.71 24.29
CA TYR A 245 -0.65 -4.03 23.18
C TYR A 245 -0.71 -2.99 22.03
N THR A 246 -1.84 -2.28 21.91
CA THR A 246 -2.15 -1.31 20.87
C THR A 246 -1.54 0.09 21.09
N ARG A 247 -1.31 0.52 22.34
CA ARG A 247 -0.92 1.92 22.65
C ARG A 247 0.54 2.32 22.33
N LYS A 248 1.51 1.39 22.32
CA LYS A 248 2.95 1.75 22.18
C LYS A 248 3.66 1.18 20.95
N ARG A 249 3.25 0.00 20.45
CA ARG A 249 3.96 -0.72 19.37
C ARG A 249 3.33 -0.58 17.98
N HIS A 250 2.05 -0.23 17.89
CA HIS A 250 1.31 -0.24 16.62
C HIS A 250 1.36 1.08 15.84
N SER A 251 1.96 2.14 16.36
CA SER A 251 2.27 3.29 15.50
C SER A 251 3.41 2.89 14.57
N GLY A 252 3.12 2.78 13.28
CA GLY A 252 4.10 2.33 12.27
C GLY A 252 5.41 3.11 12.23
N HIS A 253 5.44 4.29 12.86
CA HIS A 253 6.61 5.15 12.99
C HIS A 253 7.43 4.96 14.29
N THR A 254 7.00 4.13 15.25
CA THR A 254 7.79 3.85 16.47
C THR A 254 9.21 3.36 16.14
N PRO A 255 9.40 2.40 15.21
CA PRO A 255 10.73 1.96 14.82
C PRO A 255 11.61 3.12 14.34
N LEU A 256 11.08 4.00 13.48
CA LEU A 256 11.80 5.16 12.97
C LEU A 256 12.18 6.15 14.09
N ILE A 257 11.24 6.52 14.97
CA ILE A 257 11.50 7.46 16.08
C ILE A 257 12.58 6.93 17.00
N LEU A 258 12.49 5.64 17.38
CA LEU A 258 13.49 5.01 18.24
C LEU A 258 14.85 4.91 17.55
N ALA A 259 14.87 4.55 16.27
CA ALA A 259 16.07 4.42 15.49
C ALA A 259 16.81 5.78 15.34
N VAL A 260 16.10 6.85 14.99
CA VAL A 260 16.69 8.20 14.91
C VAL A 260 17.20 8.66 16.28
N GLY A 261 16.40 8.47 17.33
CA GLY A 261 16.82 8.81 18.70
C GLY A 261 18.05 8.02 19.16
N HIS A 262 18.19 6.75 18.75
CA HIS A 262 19.38 5.96 19.06
C HIS A 262 20.61 6.43 18.28
N ALA A 263 20.47 6.67 16.98
CA ALA A 263 21.53 7.18 16.12
C ALA A 263 22.08 8.53 16.62
N LEU A 264 21.22 9.44 17.07
CA LEU A 264 21.64 10.70 17.67
C LEU A 264 22.43 10.52 18.97
N ARG A 265 21.96 9.65 19.88
CA ARG A 265 22.69 9.36 21.12
C ARG A 265 24.04 8.69 20.88
N GLN A 266 24.14 7.81 19.88
CA GLN A 266 25.41 7.21 19.49
C GLN A 266 26.44 8.25 19.00
N ASN A 267 25.96 9.39 18.49
CA ASN A 267 26.78 10.54 18.10
C ASN A 267 26.91 11.60 19.20
N GLY A 268 26.55 11.28 20.46
CA GLY A 268 26.70 12.20 21.60
C GLY A 268 25.67 13.33 21.64
N LEU A 269 24.60 13.25 20.86
CA LEU A 269 23.56 14.28 20.76
C LEU A 269 22.30 13.89 21.53
N ASP A 270 22.40 14.02 22.86
CA ASP A 270 21.27 13.90 23.75
C ASP A 270 20.31 15.09 23.54
N HIS A 271 19.00 14.82 23.47
CA HIS A 271 17.95 15.83 23.29
C HIS A 271 17.96 16.61 21.96
N ALA A 272 18.70 16.15 20.94
CA ALA A 272 18.73 16.76 19.61
C ALA A 272 17.52 16.46 18.71
N MET A 273 16.66 15.52 19.12
CA MET A 273 15.51 15.08 18.33
C MET A 273 14.22 15.82 18.71
N LYS A 274 13.55 16.43 17.73
CA LYS A 274 12.19 16.97 17.87
C LYS A 274 11.22 16.15 17.05
N ILE A 275 10.21 15.56 17.67
CA ILE A 275 9.17 14.81 16.95
C ILE A 275 8.09 15.80 16.50
N VAL A 276 7.79 15.79 15.20
CA VAL A 276 6.74 16.60 14.60
C VAL A 276 5.59 15.69 14.18
N TYR A 277 4.46 15.80 14.88
CA TYR A 277 3.26 15.03 14.56
C TYR A 277 2.38 15.76 13.55
N ARG A 278 1.91 15.04 12.52
CA ARG A 278 0.95 15.52 11.52
C ARG A 278 -0.30 14.66 11.51
N ASN A 279 -1.47 15.19 11.15
CA ASN A 279 -2.64 14.33 10.96
C ASN A 279 -2.38 13.28 9.86
N ARG A 280 -3.03 12.12 9.97
CA ARG A 280 -3.01 11.15 8.86
C ARG A 280 -3.78 11.75 7.70
N LEU A 281 -3.28 11.50 6.50
CA LEU A 281 -3.91 11.91 5.25
C LEU A 281 -5.19 11.09 4.94
N ASP A 282 -5.51 10.14 5.82
CA ASP A 282 -6.63 9.19 5.74
C ASP A 282 -7.92 9.70 6.38
N ASP A 283 -7.85 10.84 7.07
CA ASP A 283 -9.05 11.59 7.42
C ASP A 283 -9.64 12.14 6.10
N LEU A 284 -10.80 11.59 5.73
CA LEU A 284 -11.51 11.79 4.45
C LEU A 284 -11.70 13.27 4.04
N ASP A 285 -11.56 14.21 4.98
CA ASP A 285 -11.69 15.65 4.77
C ASP A 285 -10.38 16.35 4.34
N HIS A 286 -9.25 15.66 4.34
CA HIS A 286 -7.95 16.28 4.07
C HIS A 286 -7.29 15.64 2.86
N SER A 287 -7.52 16.24 1.69
CA SER A 287 -6.68 15.96 0.52
C SER A 287 -5.22 16.14 0.93
N PRO A 288 -4.35 15.19 0.57
CA PRO A 288 -2.94 15.28 0.92
C PRO A 288 -2.22 16.40 0.15
N THR A 289 -2.88 17.00 -0.86
CA THR A 289 -2.52 18.25 -1.55
C THR A 289 -3.16 19.51 -0.94
N SER A 290 -3.81 19.42 0.22
CA SER A 290 -4.53 20.55 0.80
C SER A 290 -3.58 21.69 1.17
N ARG A 291 -4.00 22.92 0.85
CA ARG A 291 -3.36 24.16 1.31
C ARG A 291 -3.08 24.15 2.83
N GLN A 292 -4.01 23.57 3.58
CA GLN A 292 -3.89 23.38 5.04
C GLN A 292 -2.63 22.61 5.46
N THR A 293 -2.20 21.60 4.71
CA THR A 293 -0.97 20.85 5.03
C THR A 293 0.28 21.73 4.86
N ILE A 294 0.30 22.56 3.82
CA ILE A 294 1.37 23.52 3.57
C ILE A 294 1.40 24.56 4.70
N GLU A 295 0.24 25.13 5.06
CA GLU A 295 0.11 26.12 6.14
C GLU A 295 0.59 25.57 7.49
N GLN A 296 0.27 24.32 7.82
CA GLN A 296 0.78 23.67 9.05
C GLN A 296 2.31 23.58 9.06
N PHE A 297 2.93 23.24 7.93
CA PHE A 297 4.39 23.26 7.83
C PHE A 297 4.96 24.67 7.91
N GLN A 298 4.29 25.67 7.34
CA GLN A 298 4.73 27.06 7.44
C GLN A 298 4.69 27.55 8.89
N ASP A 299 3.61 27.26 9.62
CA ASP A 299 3.48 27.63 11.02
C ASP A 299 4.52 26.93 11.89
N MET A 300 4.81 25.65 11.60
CA MET A 300 5.92 24.95 12.22
C MET A 300 7.25 25.64 11.94
N LEU A 301 7.57 25.92 10.66
CA LEU A 301 8.86 26.50 10.24
C LEU A 301 9.12 27.90 10.82
N LYS A 302 8.07 28.66 11.15
CA LYS A 302 8.17 29.97 11.80
C LYS A 302 8.49 29.91 13.30
N GLN A 303 8.41 28.74 13.93
CA GLN A 303 8.67 28.64 15.37
C GLN A 303 10.16 28.90 15.68
N PRO A 304 10.49 29.59 16.79
CA PRO A 304 11.89 29.90 17.13
C PRO A 304 12.78 28.67 17.37
N ASP A 305 12.20 27.56 17.83
CA ASP A 305 12.91 26.30 18.12
C ASP A 305 12.67 25.25 17.02
N THR A 306 12.58 25.69 15.76
CA THR A 306 12.41 24.79 14.62
C THR A 306 13.76 24.14 14.27
N PRO A 307 13.81 22.81 14.08
CA PRO A 307 14.98 22.15 13.53
C PRO A 307 15.34 22.68 12.14
N THR A 308 16.62 22.72 11.80
CA THR A 308 17.08 23.04 10.44
C THR A 308 17.29 21.80 9.58
N ALA A 309 17.08 20.60 10.13
CA ALA A 309 17.15 19.34 9.40
C ALA A 309 15.96 18.45 9.72
N PHE A 310 15.46 17.71 8.71
CA PHE A 310 14.28 16.88 8.85
C PHE A 310 14.45 15.48 8.25
N ILE A 311 13.88 14.48 8.94
CA ILE A 311 13.74 13.10 8.47
C ILE A 311 12.24 12.77 8.40
N GLY A 312 11.79 12.18 7.30
CA GLY A 312 10.42 11.69 7.16
C GLY A 312 10.17 10.97 5.83
N GLN A 313 8.94 10.52 5.59
CA GLN A 313 8.56 9.90 4.30
C GLN A 313 8.67 10.90 3.15
N ASP A 314 9.02 10.42 1.95
CA ASP A 314 9.30 11.28 0.80
C ASP A 314 8.15 12.25 0.47
N PHE A 315 6.90 11.76 0.39
CA PHE A 315 5.76 12.66 0.19
C PHE A 315 5.64 13.73 1.26
N THR A 316 5.82 13.34 2.52
CA THR A 316 5.78 14.27 3.65
C THR A 316 6.83 15.37 3.50
N MET A 317 8.03 15.00 3.05
CA MET A 317 9.13 15.92 2.80
C MET A 317 8.87 16.84 1.60
N ALA A 318 8.20 16.37 0.55
CA ALA A 318 7.81 17.21 -0.59
C ALA A 318 6.95 18.42 -0.15
N TYR A 319 5.98 18.23 0.75
CA TYR A 319 5.18 19.34 1.28
C TYR A 319 5.96 20.27 2.18
N LEU A 320 6.90 19.73 2.98
CA LEU A 320 7.80 20.57 3.76
C LEU A 320 8.62 21.47 2.84
N MET A 321 9.11 20.95 1.70
CA MET A 321 9.83 21.76 0.71
C MET A 321 8.95 22.84 0.07
N LEU A 322 7.70 22.52 -0.27
CA LEU A 322 6.76 23.52 -0.78
C LEU A 322 6.54 24.64 0.24
N ALA A 323 6.24 24.28 1.50
CA ALA A 323 6.05 25.22 2.59
C ALA A 323 7.29 26.10 2.83
N ALA A 324 8.48 25.51 2.83
CA ALA A 324 9.74 26.23 2.98
C ALA A 324 9.95 27.25 1.84
N ARG A 325 9.76 26.82 0.58
CA ARG A 325 9.90 27.70 -0.59
C ARG A 325 8.93 28.88 -0.56
N GLU A 326 7.69 28.65 -0.14
CA GLU A 326 6.70 29.73 0.02
C GLU A 326 7.05 30.73 1.13
N LEU A 327 7.85 30.31 2.13
CA LEU A 327 8.42 31.21 3.13
C LEU A 327 9.72 31.88 2.69
N GLY A 328 10.17 31.65 1.46
CA GLY A 328 11.44 32.14 0.95
C GLY A 328 12.67 31.40 1.50
N LEU A 329 12.48 30.23 2.14
CA LEU A 329 13.57 29.37 2.57
C LEU A 329 14.06 28.51 1.39
N THR A 330 15.36 28.27 1.36
CA THR A 330 16.09 27.53 0.34
C THR A 330 16.50 26.15 0.89
N PRO A 331 15.84 25.05 0.48
CA PRO A 331 16.28 23.71 0.81
C PRO A 331 17.73 23.45 0.35
N GLY A 332 18.52 22.78 1.19
CA GLY A 332 19.97 22.60 1.01
C GLY A 332 20.82 23.75 1.57
N LYS A 333 20.21 24.88 1.96
CA LYS A 333 20.90 26.02 2.58
C LYS A 333 20.29 26.39 3.93
N ASP A 334 19.00 26.71 3.94
CA ASP A 334 18.28 27.15 5.14
C ASP A 334 17.69 25.96 5.92
N LEU A 335 17.41 24.85 5.22
CA LEU A 335 17.04 23.58 5.82
C LEU A 335 17.54 22.39 5.00
N GLN A 336 17.81 21.28 5.66
CA GLN A 336 18.19 20.01 5.03
C GLN A 336 17.11 18.95 5.24
N ILE A 337 16.92 18.09 4.25
CA ILE A 337 15.84 17.11 4.23
C ILE A 337 16.40 15.75 3.82
N VAL A 338 16.03 14.72 4.59
CA VAL A 338 16.25 13.32 4.22
C VAL A 338 14.92 12.58 4.21
N GLY A 339 14.57 12.11 3.02
CA GLY A 339 13.42 11.26 2.77
C GLY A 339 13.61 9.80 3.19
N LEU A 340 12.51 9.04 3.16
CA LEU A 340 12.48 7.60 3.34
C LEU A 340 11.60 6.99 2.24
N GLY A 341 12.19 6.12 1.44
CA GLY A 341 11.52 5.33 0.41
C GLY A 341 12.12 5.48 -0.99
N ASN A 342 12.92 6.52 -1.26
CA ASN A 342 13.47 6.82 -2.58
C ASN A 342 12.40 6.86 -3.70
N THR A 343 11.24 7.43 -3.39
CA THR A 343 10.07 7.48 -4.28
C THR A 343 10.20 8.60 -5.30
N SER A 344 9.25 8.66 -6.25
CA SER A 344 9.19 9.74 -7.24
C SER A 344 9.15 11.14 -6.62
N TRP A 345 8.72 11.28 -5.37
CA TRP A 345 8.71 12.56 -4.67
C TRP A 345 10.10 13.09 -4.36
N SER A 346 11.01 12.25 -3.87
CA SER A 346 12.40 12.67 -3.63
C SER A 346 13.15 12.97 -4.91
N GLN A 347 12.85 12.24 -5.99
CA GLN A 347 13.38 12.51 -7.32
C GLN A 347 12.87 13.85 -7.89
N LEU A 348 11.56 14.08 -7.85
CA LEU A 348 10.93 15.28 -8.40
C LEU A 348 11.36 16.55 -7.68
N PHE A 349 11.48 16.49 -6.35
CA PHE A 349 11.84 17.66 -5.54
C PHE A 349 13.34 17.81 -5.31
N GLY A 350 14.14 16.78 -5.63
CA GLY A 350 15.61 16.84 -5.60
C GLY A 350 16.21 16.78 -4.20
N PHE A 351 15.62 16.04 -3.27
CA PHE A 351 16.17 15.86 -1.91
C PHE A 351 16.73 14.45 -1.69
N SER A 352 17.73 14.33 -0.81
CA SER A 352 18.32 13.03 -0.44
C SER A 352 17.27 12.13 0.18
N SER A 353 17.30 10.82 -0.10
CA SER A 353 16.33 9.87 0.46
C SER A 353 16.98 8.52 0.72
N ILE A 354 16.46 7.78 1.70
CA ILE A 354 16.87 6.41 1.96
C ILE A 354 16.10 5.46 1.05
N ASP A 355 16.84 4.69 0.25
CA ASP A 355 16.32 3.59 -0.56
C ASP A 355 16.35 2.28 0.23
N PHE A 356 15.23 1.57 0.26
CA PHE A 356 15.14 0.23 0.86
C PHE A 356 15.37 -0.89 -0.15
N GLY A 357 15.55 -0.56 -1.44
CA GLY A 357 15.77 -1.50 -2.52
C GLY A 357 14.47 -2.20 -2.93
N ALA A 358 13.48 -1.44 -3.42
CA ALA A 358 12.14 -1.96 -3.71
C ALA A 358 12.15 -3.18 -4.66
N GLU A 359 12.98 -3.13 -5.70
CA GLU A 359 13.16 -4.25 -6.63
C GLU A 359 13.79 -5.47 -5.94
N GLN A 360 14.83 -5.26 -5.11
CA GLN A 360 15.49 -6.36 -4.39
C GLN A 360 14.55 -7.00 -3.37
N ILE A 361 13.73 -6.20 -2.68
CA ILE A 361 12.68 -6.69 -1.77
C ILE A 361 11.70 -7.56 -2.55
N ALA A 362 11.16 -7.05 -3.66
CA ALA A 362 10.19 -7.76 -4.48
C ALA A 362 10.75 -9.10 -4.97
N ARG A 363 12.02 -9.12 -5.41
CA ARG A 363 12.71 -10.33 -5.87
C ARG A 363 12.80 -11.36 -4.75
N LYS A 364 13.18 -10.94 -3.54
CA LYS A 364 13.26 -11.82 -2.36
C LYS A 364 11.90 -12.35 -1.93
N LEU A 365 10.83 -11.54 -2.02
CA LEU A 365 9.47 -11.99 -1.74
C LEU A 365 9.03 -13.09 -2.72
N ILE A 366 9.35 -12.93 -4.00
CA ILE A 366 9.05 -13.94 -5.04
C ILE A 366 9.88 -15.20 -4.82
N GLU A 367 11.19 -15.08 -4.56
CA GLU A 367 12.05 -16.23 -4.23
C GLU A 367 11.45 -17.02 -3.05
N LEU A 368 11.03 -16.35 -1.98
CA LEU A 368 10.38 -16.99 -0.82
C LEU A 368 9.03 -17.64 -1.17
N ALA A 369 8.27 -17.07 -2.11
CA ALA A 369 6.99 -17.61 -2.56
C ALA A 369 7.16 -18.85 -3.46
N GLU A 370 8.22 -18.89 -4.26
CA GLU A 370 8.51 -19.97 -5.20
C GLU A 370 9.29 -21.13 -4.56
N MET A 371 9.98 -20.89 -3.44
CA MET A 371 10.70 -21.92 -2.69
C MET A 371 9.86 -23.19 -2.51
N SER A 372 10.49 -24.35 -2.75
CA SER A 372 9.86 -25.67 -2.62
C SER A 372 10.73 -26.62 -1.79
N GLY A 373 10.10 -27.55 -1.08
CA GLY A 373 10.76 -28.58 -0.28
C GLY A 373 10.26 -28.63 1.16
N THR A 374 10.11 -29.84 1.68
CA THR A 374 9.55 -30.13 3.03
C THR A 374 10.32 -29.47 4.17
N LEU A 375 11.62 -29.20 3.98
CA LEU A 375 12.45 -28.49 4.96
C LEU A 375 12.08 -27.01 5.07
N ILE A 376 11.62 -26.39 3.98
CA ILE A 376 11.30 -24.96 3.92
C ILE A 376 9.89 -24.71 4.43
N ASP A 377 8.94 -25.60 4.15
CA ASP A 377 7.55 -25.48 4.62
C ASP A 377 7.40 -25.57 6.16
N GLY A 378 8.44 -26.06 6.85
CA GLY A 378 8.50 -26.14 8.31
C GLY A 378 9.41 -25.10 9.00
N THR A 379 10.01 -24.17 8.25
CA THR A 379 10.98 -23.21 8.79
C THR A 379 10.55 -21.76 8.56
N SER A 380 10.92 -20.87 9.48
CA SER A 380 10.77 -19.43 9.31
C SER A 380 12.11 -18.83 8.87
N LEU A 381 12.10 -18.06 7.79
CA LEU A 381 13.26 -17.29 7.33
C LEU A 381 13.02 -15.82 7.61
N SER A 382 14.00 -15.12 8.16
CA SER A 382 13.95 -13.68 8.40
C SER A 382 15.09 -13.03 7.65
N ILE A 383 14.75 -12.15 6.70
CA ILE A 383 15.70 -11.44 5.85
C ILE A 383 15.63 -9.96 6.21
N SER A 384 16.75 -9.37 6.63
CA SER A 384 16.82 -7.93 6.89
C SER A 384 17.44 -7.22 5.68
N MET A 385 16.69 -6.27 5.12
CA MET A 385 17.11 -5.52 3.93
C MET A 385 17.99 -4.34 4.32
N GLN A 386 19.13 -4.20 3.66
CA GLN A 386 20.08 -3.13 3.94
C GLN A 386 19.71 -1.89 3.10
N PRO A 387 19.36 -0.76 3.73
CA PRO A 387 19.03 0.45 3.02
C PRO A 387 20.30 1.16 2.51
N GLN A 388 20.11 2.07 1.56
CA GLN A 388 21.17 2.92 1.03
C GLN A 388 20.74 4.39 1.02
N LEU A 389 21.68 5.29 1.27
CA LEU A 389 21.43 6.71 1.10
C LEU A 389 21.59 7.08 -0.38
N VAL A 390 20.54 7.63 -0.97
CA VAL A 390 20.62 8.28 -2.29
C VAL A 390 20.81 9.77 -2.06
N ASN A 391 22.06 10.21 -2.17
CA ASN A 391 22.42 11.61 -1.98
C ASN A 391 22.04 12.44 -3.21
N ARG A 392 21.19 13.46 -3.01
CA ARG A 392 20.79 14.41 -4.06
C ARG A 392 21.11 15.86 -3.70
N CYS A 393 21.49 16.11 -2.45
CA CYS A 393 21.92 17.42 -2.00
C CYS A 393 23.38 17.63 -2.39
N ASN A 394 23.63 18.02 -3.64
CA ASN A 394 24.93 18.54 -4.05
C ASN A 394 24.93 20.07 -3.87
N PRO A 395 25.78 20.62 -2.99
CA PRO A 395 26.00 22.06 -2.93
C PRO A 395 26.70 22.50 -4.23
N GLY A 396 25.93 22.92 -5.23
CA GLY A 396 26.48 23.47 -6.48
C GLY A 396 25.78 23.08 -7.78
N GLN A 397 24.82 22.15 -7.78
CA GLN A 397 24.00 21.92 -8.97
C GLN A 397 22.72 22.76 -8.89
N PRO A 398 22.48 23.69 -9.83
CA PRO A 398 21.20 24.38 -9.88
C PRO A 398 20.11 23.33 -10.07
N SER A 399 19.17 23.28 -9.14
CA SER A 399 17.94 22.52 -9.27
C SER A 399 17.33 22.88 -10.62
N GLY A 400 17.29 21.92 -11.55
CA GLY A 400 16.72 22.14 -12.87
C GLY A 400 15.37 22.83 -12.73
N HIS A 401 15.22 23.97 -13.39
CA HIS A 401 13.98 24.74 -13.39
C HIS A 401 12.82 23.83 -13.77
N LEU A 402 12.04 23.39 -12.78
CA LEU A 402 10.67 22.95 -13.00
C LEU A 402 9.88 24.22 -13.29
N SER A 403 9.86 24.60 -14.56
CA SER A 403 8.98 25.65 -15.07
C SER A 403 7.54 25.27 -14.74
N HIS A 404 6.91 26.08 -13.89
CA HIS A 404 5.53 25.97 -13.49
C HIS A 404 4.58 25.88 -14.68
N SER A 405 3.74 24.85 -14.70
CA SER A 405 2.39 24.85 -15.25
C SER A 405 1.64 23.66 -14.65
N LEU A 406 1.08 23.86 -13.45
CA LEU A 406 -0.04 23.08 -12.91
C LEU A 406 -1.21 24.03 -12.71
#